data_AF-A0A380B768-F1
#
_entry.id   AF-A0A380B768-F1
#
_cell.length_a   1.000
_cell.length_b   1.000
_cell.length_c   1.000
_cell.angle_alpha   90.00
_cell.angle_beta   90.00
_cell.angle_gamma   90.00
#
_symmetry.space_group_name_H-M   'P 1'
#
loop_
_entity.id
_entity.type
_entity.pdbx_description
1 polymer ?
#
loop_
_entity_poly.entity_id
_entity_poly.type
_entity_poly.pdbx_seq_one_letter_code
_entity_poly.pdbx_strand_id
1 'polypeptide(L)'
;MNKIINQAYELKSGAETDKTKRASLIEFVSRYVGQAPENDLLFWGRIGFSKPEILRLATLWAQEGDPEMDYIVGNLYLDDFSPSDDRRSLDTIKKALQWFRTAAEKGYPMAQYTMGDTYENGSAGLKIDAVEAKKWYELAANKNDEKALVALGNIYYSGLTGEVDYSKASMLFDKAEQQGAKKAALWLSWMYYNGLGETLDCDKVWDYYEKGAGKYSMKFNKDEYLTRCNQDQKTRETQGDTLPYITLKHYGTYGFNANEKPKICDVSIEINADKISSIINLQLTLELKGGGGSE
;
A
#
# COMPACT_ATOMS: atom_id res chain seq x y z
N MET A 1 -12.60 -14.10 -29.97
CA MET A 1 -13.59 -14.64 -29.00
C MET A 1 -13.45 -16.16 -28.83
N ASN A 2 -13.54 -16.98 -29.88
CA ASN A 2 -13.42 -18.45 -29.79
C ASN A 2 -12.16 -18.97 -29.05
N LYS A 3 -10.99 -18.36 -29.26
CA LYS A 3 -9.76 -18.74 -28.55
C LYS A 3 -9.86 -18.55 -27.02
N ILE A 4 -10.49 -17.46 -26.59
CA ILE A 4 -10.67 -17.12 -25.16
C ILE A 4 -11.67 -18.08 -24.50
N ILE A 5 -12.75 -18.42 -25.22
CA ILE A 5 -13.76 -19.37 -24.75
C ILE A 5 -13.15 -20.76 -24.58
N ASN A 6 -12.40 -21.24 -25.58
CA ASN A 6 -11.71 -22.53 -25.48
C ASN A 6 -10.75 -22.56 -24.29
N GLN A 7 -9.98 -21.48 -24.10
CA GLN A 7 -9.08 -21.35 -22.96
C GLN A 7 -9.83 -21.35 -21.61
N ALA A 8 -10.99 -20.70 -21.51
CA ALA A 8 -11.82 -20.74 -20.29
C ALA A 8 -12.26 -22.16 -19.93
N TYR A 9 -12.70 -22.94 -20.93
CA TYR A 9 -13.13 -24.33 -20.71
C TYR A 9 -11.96 -25.28 -20.43
N GLU A 10 -10.80 -25.08 -21.06
CA GLU A 10 -9.58 -25.82 -20.76
C GLU A 10 -9.13 -25.58 -19.31
N LEU A 11 -9.11 -24.31 -18.87
CA LEU A 11 -8.83 -23.96 -17.47
C LEU A 11 -9.86 -24.55 -16.52
N LYS A 12 -11.14 -24.55 -16.89
CA LYS A 12 -12.22 -25.13 -16.07
C LYS A 12 -12.02 -26.64 -15.87
N SER A 13 -11.80 -27.37 -16.96
CA SER A 13 -11.52 -28.81 -16.88
C SER A 13 -10.28 -29.12 -16.02
N GLY A 14 -9.24 -28.29 -16.14
CA GLY A 14 -8.07 -28.39 -15.27
C GLY A 14 -8.39 -28.14 -13.79
N ALA A 15 -9.14 -27.09 -13.48
CA ALA A 15 -9.49 -26.70 -12.11
C ALA A 15 -10.45 -27.67 -11.40
N GLU A 16 -11.26 -28.42 -12.15
CA GLU A 16 -12.11 -29.48 -11.61
C GLU A 16 -11.30 -30.70 -11.12
N THR A 17 -10.13 -30.95 -11.71
CA THR A 17 -9.29 -32.12 -11.40
C THR A 17 -8.06 -31.78 -10.56
N ASP A 18 -7.61 -30.53 -10.58
CA ASP A 18 -6.41 -30.05 -9.92
C ASP A 18 -6.70 -28.73 -9.18
N LYS A 19 -6.64 -28.78 -7.85
CA LYS A 19 -6.95 -27.64 -6.99
C LYS A 19 -6.02 -26.45 -7.26
N THR A 20 -4.78 -26.68 -7.66
CA THR A 20 -3.78 -25.63 -7.91
C THR A 20 -4.13 -24.74 -9.10
N LYS A 21 -5.07 -25.17 -9.95
CA LYS A 21 -5.51 -24.42 -11.15
C LYS A 21 -6.76 -23.57 -10.92
N ARG A 22 -7.38 -23.68 -9.74
CA ARG A 22 -8.66 -23.02 -9.43
C ARG A 22 -8.54 -21.51 -9.40
N ALA A 23 -7.52 -21.00 -8.71
CA ALA A 23 -7.21 -19.58 -8.68
C ALA A 23 -7.04 -19.02 -10.11
N SER A 24 -6.23 -19.71 -10.93
CA SER A 24 -5.97 -19.30 -12.32
C SER A 24 -7.24 -19.25 -13.18
N LEU A 25 -8.17 -20.19 -13.02
CA LEU A 25 -9.46 -20.12 -13.72
C LEU A 25 -10.24 -18.88 -13.28
N ILE A 26 -10.43 -18.70 -11.97
CA ILE A 26 -11.27 -17.62 -11.45
C ILE A 26 -10.71 -16.26 -11.85
N GLU A 27 -9.42 -16.04 -11.69
CA GLU A 27 -8.77 -14.80 -12.14
C GLU A 27 -8.92 -14.58 -13.65
N PHE A 28 -8.75 -15.64 -14.46
CA PHE A 28 -8.88 -15.54 -15.90
C PHE A 28 -10.27 -15.06 -16.30
N VAL A 29 -11.32 -15.71 -15.80
CA VAL A 29 -12.70 -15.34 -16.17
C VAL A 29 -13.11 -13.99 -15.58
N SER A 30 -12.67 -13.67 -14.35
CA SER A 30 -12.98 -12.38 -13.72
C SER A 30 -12.46 -11.17 -14.49
N ARG A 31 -11.31 -11.28 -15.19
CA ARG A 31 -10.79 -10.20 -16.06
C ARG A 31 -11.73 -9.84 -17.21
N TYR A 32 -12.54 -10.78 -17.67
CA TYR A 32 -13.48 -10.57 -18.77
C TYR A 32 -14.91 -10.24 -18.34
N VAL A 33 -15.21 -10.36 -17.04
CA VAL A 33 -16.58 -10.17 -16.52
C VAL A 33 -16.65 -9.00 -15.52
N GLY A 34 -15.56 -8.63 -14.85
CA GLY A 34 -15.58 -7.64 -13.76
C GLY A 34 -16.17 -6.28 -14.15
N GLN A 35 -15.73 -5.69 -15.27
CA GLN A 35 -16.19 -4.38 -15.76
C GLN A 35 -16.61 -4.41 -17.24
N ALA A 36 -17.05 -5.58 -17.73
CA ALA A 36 -17.40 -5.72 -19.13
C ALA A 36 -18.76 -5.04 -19.47
N PRO A 37 -18.96 -4.61 -20.73
CA PRO A 37 -20.25 -4.13 -21.20
C PRO A 37 -21.34 -5.18 -21.02
N GLU A 38 -22.60 -4.75 -20.88
CA GLU A 38 -23.76 -5.62 -20.62
C GLU A 38 -23.87 -6.81 -21.59
N ASN A 39 -23.63 -6.59 -22.88
CA ASN A 39 -23.68 -7.66 -23.89
C ASN A 39 -22.64 -8.76 -23.64
N ASP A 40 -21.44 -8.39 -23.17
CA ASP A 40 -20.39 -9.33 -22.85
C ASP A 40 -20.73 -10.07 -21.54
N LEU A 41 -21.30 -9.39 -20.55
CA LEU A 41 -21.79 -10.03 -19.31
C LEU A 41 -22.86 -11.08 -19.61
N LEU A 42 -23.83 -10.75 -20.48
CA LEU A 42 -24.86 -11.67 -20.93
C LEU A 42 -24.26 -12.86 -21.68
N PHE A 43 -23.25 -12.62 -22.52
CA PHE A 43 -22.53 -13.69 -23.21
C PHE A 43 -21.84 -14.63 -22.22
N TRP A 44 -21.04 -14.11 -21.30
CA TRP A 44 -20.32 -14.90 -20.28
C TRP A 44 -21.28 -15.66 -19.37
N GLY A 45 -22.41 -15.06 -18.99
CA GLY A 45 -23.47 -15.74 -18.25
C GLY A 45 -24.08 -16.91 -19.02
N ARG A 46 -24.34 -16.78 -20.33
CA ARG A 46 -24.87 -17.88 -21.16
C ARG A 46 -23.93 -19.08 -21.26
N ILE A 47 -22.63 -18.87 -21.07
CA ILE A 47 -21.64 -19.94 -21.10
C ILE A 47 -21.21 -20.42 -19.70
N GLY A 48 -21.89 -19.95 -18.64
CA GLY A 48 -21.74 -20.42 -17.26
C GLY A 48 -20.67 -19.67 -16.43
N PHE A 49 -20.35 -18.43 -16.80
CA PHE A 49 -19.39 -17.56 -16.13
C PHE A 49 -19.98 -16.18 -15.84
N SER A 50 -21.24 -16.11 -15.42
CA SER A 50 -21.78 -14.87 -14.85
C SER A 50 -21.07 -14.52 -13.54
N LYS A 51 -21.12 -13.26 -13.12
CA LYS A 51 -20.53 -12.83 -11.85
C LYS A 51 -20.99 -13.67 -10.64
N PRO A 52 -22.30 -13.95 -10.45
CA PRO A 52 -22.75 -14.76 -9.32
C PRO A 52 -22.29 -16.23 -9.41
N GLU A 53 -22.18 -16.78 -10.61
CA GLU A 53 -21.67 -18.15 -10.82
C GLU A 53 -20.18 -18.24 -10.47
N ILE A 54 -19.38 -17.25 -10.88
CA ILE A 54 -17.95 -17.17 -10.54
C ILE A 54 -17.77 -17.05 -9.02
N LEU A 55 -18.50 -16.15 -8.36
CA LEU A 55 -18.45 -15.99 -6.90
C LEU A 55 -18.85 -17.27 -6.19
N ARG A 56 -19.93 -17.92 -6.64
CA ARG A 56 -20.41 -19.18 -6.05
C ARG A 56 -19.37 -20.29 -6.21
N LEU A 57 -18.80 -20.44 -7.39
CA LEU A 57 -17.78 -21.46 -7.66
C LEU A 57 -16.53 -21.24 -6.81
N ALA A 58 -16.02 -20.00 -6.76
CA ALA A 58 -14.88 -19.64 -5.92
C ALA A 58 -15.15 -19.92 -4.43
N THR A 59 -16.35 -19.58 -3.95
CA THR A 59 -16.77 -19.85 -2.56
C THR A 59 -16.79 -21.35 -2.24
N LEU A 60 -17.30 -22.18 -3.15
CA LEU A 60 -17.29 -23.64 -2.98
C LEU A 60 -15.87 -24.20 -2.91
N TRP A 61 -14.97 -23.69 -3.73
CA TRP A 61 -13.56 -24.11 -3.71
C TRP A 61 -12.79 -23.61 -2.49
N ALA A 62 -13.10 -22.42 -1.99
CA ALA A 62 -12.51 -21.88 -0.76
C ALA A 62 -12.83 -22.75 0.48
N GLN A 63 -14.03 -23.36 0.51
CA GLN A 63 -14.43 -24.31 1.58
C GLN A 63 -13.54 -25.54 1.67
N GLU A 64 -12.75 -25.85 0.64
CA GLU A 64 -11.79 -26.94 0.66
C GLU A 64 -10.47 -26.60 1.38
N GLY A 65 -10.39 -25.40 1.98
CA GLY A 65 -9.28 -25.01 2.84
C GLY A 65 -8.16 -24.25 2.15
N ASP A 66 -8.30 -23.93 0.87
CA ASP A 66 -7.30 -23.20 0.09
C ASP A 66 -7.31 -21.70 0.44
N PRO A 67 -6.23 -21.17 1.03
CA PRO A 67 -6.20 -19.79 1.49
C PRO A 67 -6.03 -18.76 0.36
N GLU A 68 -5.54 -19.16 -0.81
CA GLU A 68 -5.55 -18.31 -2.00
C GLU A 68 -6.98 -18.13 -2.50
N MET A 69 -7.77 -19.22 -2.50
CA MET A 69 -9.18 -19.14 -2.86
C MET A 69 -10.01 -18.30 -1.88
N ASP A 70 -9.75 -18.39 -0.57
CA ASP A 70 -10.36 -17.49 0.42
C ASP A 70 -10.08 -16.02 0.08
N TYR A 71 -8.82 -15.69 -0.26
CA TYR A 71 -8.44 -14.33 -0.65
C TYR A 71 -9.15 -13.88 -1.93
N ILE A 72 -9.22 -14.75 -2.94
CA ILE A 72 -9.92 -14.47 -4.20
C ILE A 72 -11.41 -14.19 -3.95
N VAL A 73 -12.08 -14.97 -3.10
CA VAL A 73 -13.49 -14.72 -2.74
C VAL A 73 -13.67 -13.33 -2.11
N GLY A 74 -12.78 -12.93 -1.20
CA GLY A 74 -12.78 -11.58 -0.64
C GLY A 74 -12.69 -10.48 -1.70
N ASN A 75 -11.81 -10.64 -2.69
CA ASN A 75 -11.70 -9.70 -3.81
C ASN A 75 -12.96 -9.67 -4.69
N LEU A 76 -13.56 -10.83 -4.97
CA LEU A 76 -14.80 -10.90 -5.76
C LEU A 76 -15.96 -10.13 -5.11
N TYR A 77 -16.05 -10.12 -3.77
CA TYR A 77 -17.01 -9.26 -3.07
C TYR A 77 -16.75 -7.76 -3.32
N LEU A 78 -15.49 -7.33 -3.26
CA LEU A 78 -15.12 -5.93 -3.54
C LEU A 78 -15.26 -5.54 -5.02
N ASP A 79 -15.16 -6.51 -5.92
CA ASP A 79 -15.27 -6.34 -7.36
C ASP A 79 -16.71 -6.46 -7.90
N ASP A 80 -17.72 -6.38 -7.03
CA ASP A 80 -19.13 -6.34 -7.42
C ASP A 80 -19.60 -7.64 -8.10
N PHE A 81 -19.12 -8.80 -7.63
CA PHE A 81 -19.60 -10.10 -8.11
C PHE A 81 -20.83 -10.63 -7.34
N SER A 82 -21.18 -9.99 -6.21
CA SER A 82 -22.38 -10.30 -5.44
C SER A 82 -23.62 -9.68 -6.10
N PRO A 83 -24.68 -10.45 -6.41
CA PRO A 83 -25.84 -9.95 -7.15
C PRO A 83 -26.73 -8.95 -6.38
N SER A 84 -26.56 -8.82 -5.06
CA SER A 84 -27.48 -8.06 -4.19
C SER A 84 -26.82 -6.91 -3.44
N ASP A 85 -25.50 -6.77 -3.49
CA ASP A 85 -24.80 -5.90 -2.55
C ASP A 85 -24.13 -4.75 -3.32
N ASP A 86 -24.39 -3.50 -2.95
CA ASP A 86 -23.55 -2.38 -3.38
C ASP A 86 -22.12 -2.68 -2.94
N ARG A 87 -21.17 -2.74 -3.88
CA ARG A 87 -19.75 -3.00 -3.60
C ARG A 87 -19.15 -2.06 -2.55
N ARG A 88 -19.72 -0.86 -2.40
CA ARG A 88 -19.31 0.15 -1.42
C ARG A 88 -20.08 0.05 -0.11
N SER A 89 -21.06 -0.84 -0.01
CA SER A 89 -21.81 -1.06 1.21
C SER A 89 -20.90 -1.60 2.30
N LEU A 90 -21.17 -1.17 3.53
CA LEU A 90 -20.42 -1.63 4.70
C LEU A 90 -20.52 -3.15 4.89
N ASP A 91 -21.63 -3.76 4.49
CA ASP A 91 -21.85 -5.21 4.59
C ASP A 91 -20.94 -5.98 3.64
N THR A 92 -20.82 -5.54 2.38
CA THR A 92 -19.90 -6.13 1.40
C THR A 92 -18.47 -6.08 1.86
N ILE A 93 -18.03 -4.92 2.37
CA ILE A 93 -16.66 -4.74 2.84
C ILE A 93 -16.40 -5.64 4.05
N LYS A 94 -17.37 -5.79 4.97
CA LYS A 94 -17.27 -6.72 6.11
C LYS A 94 -17.17 -8.18 5.67
N LYS A 95 -17.97 -8.61 4.69
CA LYS A 95 -17.88 -9.96 4.10
C LYS A 95 -16.49 -10.20 3.49
N ALA A 96 -16.00 -9.27 2.68
CA ALA A 96 -14.66 -9.35 2.09
C ALA A 96 -13.56 -9.48 3.16
N LEU A 97 -13.62 -8.66 4.20
CA LEU A 97 -12.67 -8.73 5.32
C LEU A 97 -12.73 -10.03 6.11
N GLN A 98 -13.90 -10.67 6.25
CA GLN A 98 -13.98 -11.99 6.87
C GLN A 98 -13.22 -13.05 6.05
N TRP A 99 -13.34 -12.99 4.73
CA TRP A 99 -12.59 -13.87 3.83
C TRP A 99 -11.09 -13.58 3.87
N PHE A 100 -10.68 -12.31 3.82
CA PHE A 100 -9.27 -11.94 3.98
C PHE A 100 -8.71 -12.38 5.32
N ARG A 101 -9.46 -12.22 6.41
CA ARG A 101 -9.03 -12.69 7.72
C ARG A 101 -8.84 -14.22 7.73
N THR A 102 -9.77 -14.97 7.16
CA THR A 102 -9.67 -16.43 7.05
C THR A 102 -8.42 -16.85 6.27
N ALA A 103 -8.17 -16.21 5.12
CA ALA A 103 -6.96 -16.42 4.32
C ALA A 103 -5.68 -16.07 5.10
N ALA A 104 -5.70 -14.96 5.84
CA ALA A 104 -4.57 -14.47 6.61
C ALA A 104 -4.22 -15.40 7.79
N GLU A 105 -5.23 -15.93 8.48
CA GLU A 105 -5.10 -16.90 9.57
C GLU A 105 -4.54 -18.25 9.06
N LYS A 106 -4.86 -18.62 7.82
CA LYS A 106 -4.23 -19.77 7.13
C LYS A 106 -2.85 -19.44 6.55
N GLY A 107 -2.38 -18.21 6.69
CA GLY A 107 -1.03 -17.80 6.33
C GLY A 107 -0.86 -17.34 4.89
N TYR A 108 -1.91 -16.89 4.19
CA TYR A 108 -1.76 -16.31 2.86
C TYR A 108 -1.12 -14.90 2.94
N PRO A 109 0.07 -14.66 2.34
CA PRO A 109 0.82 -13.43 2.61
C PRO A 109 0.10 -12.16 2.18
N MET A 110 -0.57 -12.17 1.01
CA MET A 110 -1.30 -10.99 0.53
C MET A 110 -2.50 -10.67 1.44
N ALA A 111 -3.16 -11.68 2.00
CA ALA A 111 -4.24 -11.48 2.96
C ALA A 111 -3.72 -10.94 4.30
N GLN A 112 -2.57 -11.46 4.77
CA GLN A 112 -1.91 -10.93 5.95
C GLN A 112 -1.52 -9.46 5.76
N TYR A 113 -0.96 -9.10 4.60
CA TYR A 113 -0.75 -7.69 4.24
C TYR A 113 -2.05 -6.88 4.25
N THR A 114 -3.13 -7.38 3.63
CA THR A 114 -4.44 -6.70 3.61
C THR A 114 -5.02 -6.49 5.02
N MET A 115 -4.84 -7.47 5.92
CA MET A 115 -5.24 -7.30 7.33
C MET A 115 -4.39 -6.24 8.02
N GLY A 116 -3.08 -6.20 7.77
CA GLY A 116 -2.20 -5.14 8.27
C GLY A 116 -2.65 -3.76 7.82
N ASP A 117 -2.91 -3.58 6.53
CA ASP A 117 -3.37 -2.32 5.93
C ASP A 117 -4.75 -1.89 6.46
N THR A 118 -5.61 -2.85 6.73
CA THR A 118 -6.93 -2.60 7.34
C THR A 118 -6.80 -2.06 8.76
N TYR A 119 -5.90 -2.62 9.59
CA TYR A 119 -5.64 -2.11 10.93
C TYR A 119 -4.87 -0.79 10.92
N GLU A 120 -3.99 -0.55 9.94
CA GLU A 120 -3.26 0.72 9.83
C GLU A 120 -4.17 1.90 9.49
N ASN A 121 -5.11 1.71 8.56
CA ASN A 121 -5.96 2.80 8.06
C ASN A 121 -7.33 2.88 8.76
N GLY A 122 -7.78 1.79 9.40
CA GLY A 122 -9.11 1.68 9.95
C GLY A 122 -10.18 1.62 8.86
N SER A 123 -10.71 0.42 8.57
CA SER A 123 -11.78 0.24 7.58
C SER A 123 -12.88 -0.70 8.07
N ALA A 124 -14.07 -0.57 7.49
CA ALA A 124 -15.25 -1.42 7.77
C ALA A 124 -15.68 -1.54 9.25
N GLY A 125 -15.38 -0.53 10.06
CA GLY A 125 -15.67 -0.52 11.50
C GLY A 125 -14.56 -1.07 12.39
N LEU A 126 -13.43 -1.49 11.82
CA LEU A 126 -12.19 -1.68 12.58
C LEU A 126 -11.56 -0.33 12.89
N LYS A 127 -11.09 -0.18 14.13
CA LYS A 127 -10.34 0.99 14.56
C LYS A 127 -8.90 0.87 14.08
N ILE A 128 -8.25 2.02 13.89
CA ILE A 128 -6.81 2.09 13.66
C ILE A 128 -6.09 1.46 14.85
N ASP A 129 -5.19 0.51 14.57
CA ASP A 129 -4.33 -0.17 15.53
C ASP A 129 -2.99 -0.52 14.87
N ALA A 130 -2.00 0.34 15.07
CA ALA A 130 -0.67 0.15 14.48
C ALA A 130 0.06 -1.08 15.03
N VAL A 131 -0.22 -1.50 16.27
CA VAL A 131 0.42 -2.68 16.88
C VAL A 131 -0.11 -3.94 16.21
N GLU A 132 -1.42 -4.02 15.98
CA GLU A 132 -2.02 -5.14 15.27
C GLU A 132 -1.60 -5.15 13.79
N ALA A 133 -1.55 -3.97 13.14
CA ALA A 133 -1.04 -3.83 11.78
C ALA A 133 0.38 -4.40 11.64
N LYS A 134 1.27 -4.03 12.56
CA LYS A 134 2.65 -4.54 12.61
C LYS A 134 2.71 -6.07 12.67
N LYS A 135 1.90 -6.71 13.53
CA LYS A 135 1.90 -8.18 13.65
C LYS A 135 1.55 -8.84 12.32
N TRP A 136 0.52 -8.34 11.64
CA TRP A 136 0.12 -8.87 10.34
C TRP A 136 1.18 -8.65 9.26
N TYR A 137 1.81 -7.46 9.23
CA TYR A 137 2.91 -7.20 8.33
C TYR A 137 4.14 -8.07 8.62
N GLU A 138 4.47 -8.35 9.89
CA GLU A 138 5.56 -9.26 10.26
C GLU A 138 5.30 -10.67 9.73
N LEU A 139 4.07 -11.18 9.83
CA LEU A 139 3.70 -12.49 9.29
C LEU A 139 3.86 -12.53 7.75
N ALA A 140 3.37 -11.52 7.05
CA ALA A 140 3.48 -11.43 5.59
C ALA A 140 4.94 -11.24 5.12
N ALA A 141 5.71 -10.38 5.80
CA ALA A 141 7.12 -10.12 5.50
C ALA A 141 8.01 -11.35 5.72
N ASN A 142 7.69 -12.19 6.72
CA ASN A 142 8.35 -13.48 6.94
C ASN A 142 8.14 -14.46 5.78
N LYS A 143 7.06 -14.29 5.02
CA LYS A 143 6.78 -15.02 3.77
C LYS A 143 7.24 -14.28 2.51
N ASN A 144 8.08 -13.24 2.68
CA ASN A 144 8.63 -12.41 1.63
C ASN A 144 7.58 -11.62 0.83
N ASP A 145 6.43 -11.27 1.42
CA ASP A 145 5.51 -10.34 0.74
C ASP A 145 6.17 -8.96 0.58
N GLU A 146 6.33 -8.53 -0.67
CA GLU A 146 7.01 -7.29 -1.04
C GLU A 146 6.37 -6.05 -0.38
N LYS A 147 5.04 -5.98 -0.38
CA LYS A 147 4.31 -4.82 0.17
C LYS A 147 4.42 -4.77 1.68
N ALA A 148 4.33 -5.92 2.34
CA ALA A 148 4.50 -6.04 3.79
C ALA A 148 5.93 -5.70 4.23
N LEU A 149 6.96 -6.07 3.46
CA LEU A 149 8.33 -5.66 3.75
C LEU A 149 8.47 -4.13 3.77
N VAL A 150 7.89 -3.44 2.79
CA VAL A 150 7.90 -1.98 2.75
C VAL A 150 7.07 -1.37 3.89
N ALA A 151 5.89 -1.91 4.17
CA ALA A 151 5.05 -1.40 5.26
C ALA A 151 5.71 -1.58 6.63
N LEU A 152 6.30 -2.75 6.88
CA LEU A 152 7.04 -3.04 8.10
C LEU A 152 8.29 -2.17 8.23
N GLY A 153 9.02 -1.95 7.12
CA GLY A 153 10.15 -1.02 7.07
C GLY A 153 9.74 0.39 7.47
N ASN A 154 8.58 0.87 6.99
CA ASN A 154 8.03 2.17 7.37
C ASN A 154 7.67 2.26 8.86
N ILE A 155 7.15 1.18 9.46
CA ILE A 155 6.87 1.14 10.90
C ILE A 155 8.16 1.28 11.72
N TYR A 156 9.24 0.60 11.34
CA TYR A 156 10.54 0.74 12.02
C TYR A 156 11.20 2.09 11.76
N TYR A 157 11.06 2.65 10.54
CA TYR A 157 11.57 3.97 10.19
C TYR A 157 10.90 5.09 10.98
N SER A 158 9.58 5.01 11.18
CA SER A 158 8.79 6.04 11.86
C SER A 158 8.73 5.90 13.38
N GLY A 159 9.02 4.72 13.92
CA GLY A 159 8.82 4.44 15.35
C GLY A 159 7.33 4.36 15.73
N LEU A 160 6.42 4.10 14.79
CA LEU A 160 4.96 4.16 15.04
C LEU A 160 4.49 3.22 16.16
N THR A 161 5.23 2.14 16.44
CA THR A 161 4.87 1.09 17.42
C THR A 161 5.93 0.89 18.50
N GLY A 162 6.84 1.85 18.68
CA GLY A 162 7.96 1.73 19.61
C GLY A 162 9.05 2.75 19.30
N GLU A 163 10.31 2.35 19.45
CA GLU A 163 11.43 3.20 19.06
C GLU A 163 11.73 3.07 17.56
N VAL A 164 12.29 4.14 17.00
CA VAL A 164 12.81 4.14 15.63
C VAL A 164 13.98 3.16 15.54
N ASP A 165 13.97 2.32 14.51
CA ASP A 165 15.06 1.39 14.18
C ASP A 165 15.38 1.49 12.69
N TYR A 166 16.26 2.43 12.34
CA TYR A 166 16.67 2.65 10.96
C TYR A 166 17.46 1.47 10.38
N SER A 167 18.22 0.73 11.20
CA SER A 167 18.94 -0.45 10.71
C SER A 167 17.97 -1.52 10.24
N LYS A 168 16.94 -1.81 11.04
CA LYS A 168 15.89 -2.76 10.67
C LYS A 168 15.02 -2.29 9.52
N ALA A 169 14.69 -1.00 9.47
CA ALA A 169 14.01 -0.41 8.32
C ALA A 169 14.82 -0.60 7.03
N SER A 170 16.12 -0.27 7.06
CA SER A 170 17.03 -0.42 5.90
C SER A 170 17.08 -1.87 5.42
N MET A 171 17.27 -2.84 6.33
CA MET A 171 17.26 -4.27 5.98
C MET A 171 15.97 -4.73 5.30
N LEU A 172 14.81 -4.27 5.78
CA LEU A 172 13.51 -4.61 5.21
C LEU A 172 13.32 -3.97 3.83
N PHE A 173 13.74 -2.71 3.66
CA PHE A 173 13.68 -2.04 2.38
C PHE A 173 14.64 -2.66 1.36
N ASP A 174 15.87 -3.01 1.74
CA ASP A 174 16.81 -3.71 0.85
C ASP A 174 16.22 -5.04 0.38
N LYS A 175 15.61 -5.82 1.29
CA LYS A 175 14.96 -7.08 0.94
C LYS A 175 13.77 -6.90 -0.01
N ALA A 176 13.02 -5.81 0.11
CA ALA A 176 11.93 -5.49 -0.82
C ALA A 176 12.47 -4.99 -2.16
N GLU A 177 13.53 -4.16 -2.16
CA GLU A 177 14.18 -3.65 -3.37
C GLU A 177 14.75 -4.77 -4.23
N GLN A 178 15.38 -5.78 -3.62
CA GLN A 178 15.86 -6.98 -4.30
C GLN A 178 14.76 -7.78 -5.00
N GLN A 179 13.50 -7.60 -4.59
CA GLN A 179 12.32 -8.20 -5.24
C GLN A 179 11.70 -7.29 -6.32
N GLY A 180 12.24 -6.09 -6.52
CA GLY A 180 11.77 -5.11 -7.51
C GLY A 180 10.90 -4.00 -6.92
N ALA A 181 10.81 -3.88 -5.60
CA ALA A 181 10.00 -2.85 -4.95
C ALA A 181 10.58 -1.45 -5.15
N LYS A 182 10.07 -0.73 -6.16
CA LYS A 182 10.47 0.65 -6.45
C LYS A 182 10.28 1.59 -5.27
N LYS A 183 9.21 1.41 -4.48
CA LYS A 183 8.96 2.21 -3.27
C LYS A 183 10.05 1.98 -2.22
N ALA A 184 10.58 0.77 -2.11
CA ALA A 184 11.68 0.46 -1.19
C ALA A 184 12.99 1.14 -1.63
N ALA A 185 13.30 1.12 -2.93
CA ALA A 185 14.44 1.85 -3.47
C ALA A 185 14.37 3.36 -3.15
N LEU A 186 13.18 3.99 -3.29
CA LEU A 186 13.02 5.39 -2.90
C LEU A 186 13.24 5.63 -1.40
N TRP A 187 12.80 4.71 -0.54
CA TRP A 187 13.10 4.79 0.89
C TRP A 187 14.59 4.67 1.20
N LEU A 188 15.30 3.74 0.56
CA LEU A 188 16.75 3.59 0.71
C LEU A 188 17.50 4.83 0.23
N SER A 189 17.13 5.37 -0.94
CA SER A 189 17.68 6.63 -1.45
C SER A 189 17.51 7.77 -0.43
N TRP A 190 16.32 7.90 0.15
CA TRP A 190 16.04 8.88 1.19
C TRP A 190 16.86 8.65 2.48
N MET A 191 17.00 7.40 2.91
CA MET A 191 17.74 7.05 4.12
C MET A 191 19.24 7.32 3.96
N TYR A 192 19.85 6.93 2.84
CA TYR A 192 21.23 7.30 2.53
C TYR A 192 21.40 8.81 2.43
N TYR A 193 20.47 9.52 1.79
CA TYR A 193 20.59 10.97 1.63
C TYR A 193 20.58 11.70 2.97
N ASN A 194 19.91 11.16 3.98
CA ASN A 194 19.82 11.74 5.32
C ASN A 194 20.75 11.08 6.35
N GLY A 195 21.56 10.08 5.96
CA GLY A 195 22.42 9.34 6.87
C GLY A 195 21.65 8.58 7.97
N LEU A 196 20.48 8.02 7.64
CA LEU A 196 19.60 7.33 8.59
C LEU A 196 19.90 5.82 8.56
N GLY A 197 20.41 5.29 9.66
CA GLY A 197 20.78 3.86 9.81
C GLY A 197 22.13 3.49 9.20
N GLU A 198 22.60 4.27 8.22
CA GLU A 198 23.91 4.16 7.57
C GLU A 198 24.47 5.55 7.29
N THR A 199 25.78 5.66 7.01
CA THR A 199 26.39 6.94 6.63
C THR A 199 25.90 7.39 5.25
N LEU A 200 25.79 8.71 5.06
CA LEU A 200 25.41 9.29 3.78
C LEU A 200 26.37 8.89 2.66
N ASP A 201 25.80 8.45 1.54
CA ASP A 201 26.52 8.02 0.34
C ASP A 201 25.78 8.52 -0.91
N CYS A 202 26.25 9.61 -1.50
CA CYS A 202 25.56 10.26 -2.63
C CYS A 202 25.45 9.37 -3.88
N ASP A 203 26.41 8.46 -4.11
CA ASP A 203 26.35 7.53 -5.23
C ASP A 203 25.23 6.50 -5.02
N LYS A 204 25.10 5.95 -3.81
CA LYS A 204 23.98 5.09 -3.45
C LYS A 204 22.64 5.83 -3.48
N VAL A 205 22.59 7.08 -3.03
CA VAL A 205 21.37 7.91 -3.14
C VAL A 205 20.88 7.92 -4.58
N TRP A 206 21.78 8.20 -5.54
CA TRP A 206 21.43 8.23 -6.95
C TRP A 206 21.03 6.85 -7.49
N ASP A 207 21.80 5.80 -7.19
CA ASP A 207 21.51 4.44 -7.66
C ASP A 207 20.10 3.98 -7.25
N TYR A 208 19.77 4.13 -5.96
CA TYR A 208 18.45 3.79 -5.47
C TYR A 208 17.36 4.73 -6.00
N TYR A 209 17.65 6.02 -6.18
CA TYR A 209 16.71 6.96 -6.78
C TYR A 209 16.36 6.56 -8.22
N GLU A 210 17.37 6.22 -9.02
CA GLU A 210 17.20 5.80 -10.42
C GLU A 210 16.36 4.53 -10.51
N LYS A 211 16.65 3.53 -9.67
CA LYS A 211 15.88 2.28 -9.59
C LYS A 211 14.41 2.52 -9.21
N GLY A 212 14.16 3.39 -8.22
CA GLY A 212 12.82 3.70 -7.75
C GLY A 212 12.00 4.57 -8.70
N ALA A 213 12.60 5.65 -9.21
CA ALA A 213 11.95 6.62 -10.09
C ALA A 213 11.81 6.13 -11.54
N GLY A 214 12.65 5.18 -11.97
CA GLY A 214 12.67 4.66 -13.34
C GLY A 214 12.80 5.79 -14.37
N LYS A 215 11.93 5.82 -15.39
CA LYS A 215 11.96 6.86 -16.45
C LYS A 215 11.87 8.29 -15.91
N TYR A 216 11.34 8.50 -14.70
CA TYR A 216 11.25 9.84 -14.11
C TYR A 216 12.63 10.40 -13.70
N SER A 217 13.61 9.54 -13.39
CA SER A 217 14.98 9.98 -13.06
C SER A 217 15.64 10.75 -14.21
N MET A 218 15.29 10.42 -15.46
CA MET A 218 15.81 11.08 -16.68
C MET A 218 15.48 12.57 -16.77
N LYS A 219 14.54 13.07 -15.95
CA LYS A 219 14.26 14.50 -15.84
C LYS A 219 15.34 15.28 -15.09
N PHE A 220 16.22 14.57 -14.38
CA PHE A 220 17.28 15.15 -13.58
C PHE A 220 18.64 14.76 -14.17
N ASN A 221 19.57 15.69 -14.17
CA ASN A 221 20.95 15.41 -14.50
C ASN A 221 21.64 14.77 -13.28
N LYS A 222 22.27 13.60 -13.48
CA LYS A 222 22.98 12.87 -12.42
C LYS A 222 24.06 13.72 -11.74
N ASP A 223 24.89 14.41 -12.53
CA ASP A 223 26.02 15.19 -12.00
C ASP A 223 25.53 16.39 -11.18
N GLU A 224 24.44 17.04 -11.61
CA GLU A 224 23.80 18.12 -10.84
C GLU A 224 23.22 17.59 -9.52
N TYR A 225 22.57 16.42 -9.55
CA TYR A 225 22.02 15.78 -8.36
C TYR A 225 23.13 15.42 -7.36
N LEU A 226 24.20 14.78 -7.83
CA LEU A 226 25.35 14.43 -7.00
C LEU A 226 26.04 15.68 -6.44
N THR A 227 26.18 16.74 -7.24
CA THR A 227 26.74 18.02 -6.79
C THR A 227 25.93 18.60 -5.64
N ARG A 228 24.60 18.61 -5.77
CA ARG A 228 23.69 19.08 -4.72
C ARG A 228 23.78 18.22 -3.46
N CYS A 229 23.74 16.89 -3.61
CA CYS A 229 23.87 15.97 -2.49
C CYS A 229 25.18 16.19 -1.71
N ASN A 230 26.31 16.33 -2.39
CA ASN A 230 27.61 16.60 -1.76
C ASN A 230 27.65 17.98 -1.08
N GLN A 231 26.97 18.98 -1.65
CA GLN A 231 26.83 20.30 -1.02
C GLN A 231 26.00 20.23 0.26
N ASP A 232 24.90 19.49 0.24
CA ASP A 232 24.03 19.28 1.41
C ASP A 232 24.78 18.52 2.52
N GLN A 233 25.60 17.51 2.16
CA GLN A 233 26.48 16.82 3.10
C GLN A 233 27.46 17.79 3.79
N LYS A 234 28.20 18.60 3.04
CA LYS A 234 29.12 19.60 3.61
C LYS A 234 28.40 20.62 4.49
N THR A 235 27.17 20.98 4.13
CA THR A 235 26.35 21.90 4.93
C THR A 235 26.01 21.27 6.29
N ARG A 236 25.63 19.99 6.32
CA ARG A 236 25.37 19.26 7.58
C ARG A 236 26.63 19.16 8.45
N GLU A 237 27.80 18.91 7.86
CA GLU A 237 29.07 18.84 8.60
C GLU A 237 29.49 20.19 9.20
N THR A 238 29.14 21.30 8.55
CA THR A 238 29.54 22.65 8.98
C THR A 238 28.53 23.36 9.87
N GLN A 239 27.24 23.00 9.80
CA GLN A 239 26.15 23.68 10.52
C GLN A 239 25.33 22.76 11.44
N GLY A 240 25.61 21.45 11.46
CA GLY A 240 24.82 20.43 12.15
C GLY A 240 24.70 20.60 13.67
N ASP A 241 25.66 21.27 14.31
CA ASP A 241 25.65 21.52 15.76
C ASP A 241 24.65 22.60 16.20
N THR A 242 24.06 23.32 15.23
CA THR A 242 23.11 24.39 15.53
C THR A 242 21.70 23.97 15.14
N LEU A 243 20.79 23.99 16.12
CA LEU A 243 19.38 23.68 15.88
C LEU A 243 18.79 24.63 14.82
N PRO A 244 17.97 24.11 13.89
CA PRO A 244 17.24 24.95 12.95
C PRO A 244 16.08 25.66 13.68
N TYR A 245 15.78 26.87 13.24
CA TYR A 245 14.54 27.55 13.61
C TYR A 245 13.39 26.93 12.82
N ILE A 246 12.48 26.28 13.54
CA ILE A 246 11.26 25.74 12.96
C ILE A 246 10.17 26.81 12.99
N THR A 247 9.70 27.15 11.79
CA THR A 247 8.58 28.06 11.62
C THR A 247 7.33 27.26 11.27
N LEU A 248 6.32 27.36 12.12
CA LEU A 248 4.97 26.86 11.85
C LEU A 248 4.15 28.02 11.30
N LYS A 249 3.79 27.96 10.01
CA LYS A 249 2.86 28.93 9.42
C LYS A 249 1.48 28.29 9.32
N HIS A 250 0.51 28.91 9.99
CA HIS A 250 -0.90 28.64 9.77
C HIS A 250 -1.33 29.40 8.53
N TYR A 251 -1.63 28.67 7.46
CA TYR A 251 -2.36 29.23 6.34
C TYR A 251 -3.84 28.98 6.59
N GLY A 252 -4.56 30.06 6.85
CA GLY A 252 -5.99 30.07 6.57
C GLY A 252 -6.17 29.81 5.08
N THR A 253 -6.56 28.58 4.78
CA THR A 253 -7.19 28.13 3.54
C THR A 253 -6.30 28.09 2.28
N TYR A 254 -5.93 26.88 1.86
CA TYR A 254 -5.22 26.58 0.59
C TYR A 254 -6.26 26.24 -0.49
N GLY A 255 -6.33 27.03 -1.56
CA GLY A 255 -7.10 26.71 -2.77
C GLY A 255 -6.15 26.17 -3.85
N PHE A 256 -6.39 24.95 -4.35
CA PHE A 256 -5.58 24.33 -5.42
C PHE A 256 -5.61 25.12 -6.75
N ASN A 257 -6.56 26.04 -6.90
CA ASN A 257 -6.69 26.93 -8.05
C ASN A 257 -6.78 28.38 -7.57
N ALA A 258 -6.14 29.31 -8.27
CA ALA A 258 -6.22 30.76 -8.00
C ALA A 258 -7.67 31.32 -8.00
N ASN A 259 -8.64 30.53 -8.49
CA ASN A 259 -10.05 30.92 -8.63
C ASN A 259 -11.02 30.12 -7.73
N GLU A 260 -10.56 29.13 -6.94
CA GLU A 260 -11.44 28.41 -6.01
C GLU A 260 -11.38 29.03 -4.62
N LYS A 261 -12.53 29.47 -4.10
CA LYS A 261 -12.64 29.90 -2.71
C LYS A 261 -12.49 28.66 -1.82
N PRO A 262 -11.48 28.61 -0.96
CA PRO A 262 -11.22 27.42 -0.17
C PRO A 262 -12.29 27.18 0.89
N LYS A 263 -12.51 25.90 1.23
CA LYS A 263 -13.55 25.49 2.19
C LYS A 263 -13.13 25.88 3.61
N ILE A 264 -14.10 26.23 4.44
CA ILE A 264 -13.94 26.81 5.79
C ILE A 264 -13.25 25.83 6.78
N CYS A 265 -13.07 24.55 6.43
CA CYS A 265 -12.68 23.50 7.38
C CYS A 265 -11.31 22.83 7.14
N ASP A 266 -10.51 23.28 6.17
CA ASP A 266 -9.21 22.65 5.89
C ASP A 266 -8.08 23.33 6.69
N VAL A 267 -7.44 22.58 7.60
CA VAL A 267 -6.26 23.02 8.35
C VAL A 267 -5.00 22.64 7.57
N SER A 268 -4.25 23.63 7.08
CA SER A 268 -2.96 23.44 6.41
C SER A 268 -1.83 24.03 7.26
N ILE A 269 -0.87 23.19 7.66
CA ILE A 269 0.30 23.58 8.43
C ILE A 269 1.53 23.41 7.55
N GLU A 270 2.24 24.51 7.30
CA GLU A 270 3.53 24.47 6.65
C GLU A 270 4.63 24.51 7.72
N ILE A 271 5.50 23.50 7.72
CA ILE A 271 6.66 23.38 8.61
C ILE A 271 7.88 23.73 7.78
N ASN A 272 8.52 24.86 8.11
CA ASN A 272 9.76 25.29 7.46
C ASN A 272 10.93 25.25 8.44
N ALA A 273 12.10 24.91 7.94
CA ALA A 273 13.38 25.07 8.62
C ALA A 273 14.23 26.10 7.87
N ASP A 274 14.95 26.95 8.60
CA ASP A 274 15.83 27.98 8.05
C ASP A 274 17.15 27.42 7.46
N LYS A 275 17.52 26.20 7.84
CA LYS A 275 18.73 25.51 7.39
C LYS A 275 18.58 23.98 7.42
N ILE A 276 19.46 23.30 6.70
CA ILE A 276 19.54 21.83 6.68
C ILE A 276 20.23 21.37 7.96
N SER A 277 19.47 20.80 8.89
CA SER A 277 19.96 20.19 10.12
C SER A 277 19.02 19.06 10.55
N SER A 278 19.53 18.12 11.35
CA SER A 278 18.74 17.00 11.85
C SER A 278 17.97 17.42 13.09
N ILE A 279 16.65 17.25 13.07
CA ILE A 279 15.83 17.25 14.29
C ILE A 279 15.41 15.81 14.56
N ILE A 280 15.96 15.24 15.62
CA ILE A 280 15.49 13.97 16.15
C ILE A 280 14.29 14.22 17.08
N ASN A 281 13.29 13.34 17.05
CA ASN A 281 12.12 13.36 17.94
C ASN A 281 11.24 14.64 17.88
N LEU A 282 11.12 15.29 16.72
CA LEU A 282 10.12 16.36 16.55
C LEU A 282 8.70 15.75 16.61
N GLN A 283 8.03 15.90 17.75
CA GLN A 283 6.63 15.54 17.91
C GLN A 283 5.74 16.77 17.75
N LEU A 284 4.83 16.72 16.78
CA LEU A 284 3.81 17.73 16.57
C LEU A 284 2.46 17.12 16.90
N THR A 285 1.82 17.61 17.97
CA THR A 285 0.45 17.23 18.32
C THR A 285 -0.49 18.36 17.91
N LEU A 286 -1.44 18.07 17.03
CA LEU A 286 -2.50 19.00 16.64
C LEU A 286 -3.78 18.62 17.40
N GLU A 287 -4.12 19.39 18.44
CA GLU A 287 -5.41 19.26 19.13
C GLU A 287 -6.44 20.20 18.50
N LEU A 288 -7.45 19.64 17.85
CA LEU A 288 -8.61 20.41 17.37
C LEU A 288 -9.71 20.37 18.45
N LYS A 289 -9.97 21.51 19.10
CA LYS A 289 -11.09 21.65 20.05
C LYS A 289 -12.28 22.26 19.34
N GLY A 290 -13.34 21.47 19.15
CA GLY A 290 -14.63 22.00 18.71
C GLY A 290 -15.21 22.88 19.83
N GLY A 291 -15.53 24.14 19.52
CA GLY A 291 -16.35 24.95 20.43
C GLY A 291 -17.71 24.25 20.59
N GLY A 292 -18.05 23.85 21.82
CA GLY A 292 -19.27 23.13 22.11
C GLY A 292 -20.51 23.86 21.58
N GLY A 293 -21.16 23.27 20.57
CA GLY A 293 -22.58 23.48 20.36
C GLY A 293 -23.30 22.60 21.37
N SER A 294 -23.88 23.21 22.39
CA SER A 294 -24.91 22.59 23.21
C SER A 294 -26.07 22.17 22.30
N GLU A 295 -26.41 20.88 22.31
CA GLU A 295 -27.72 20.38 21.86
C GLU A 295 -28.87 20.98 22.67
#